data_AF-G3JJ40-F1
#
_entry.id   AF-G3JJ40-F1
#
_cell.length_a   1.000
_cell.length_b   1.000
_cell.length_c   1.000
_cell.angle_alpha   90.00
_cell.angle_beta   90.00
_cell.angle_gamma   90.00
#
_symmetry.space_group_name_H-M   'P 1'
#
loop_
_entity.id
_entity.type
_entity.pdbx_description
1 polymer ?
#
loop_
_entity_poly.entity_id
_entity_poly.type
_entity_poly.pdbx_seq_one_letter_code
_entity_poly.pdbx_strand_id
1 'polypeptide(L)'
;MKQTSVFAQNRLAPFSHHIKIECASITSGYIPPRAEPVPGPLSRAKMPSFAEIASLLDASSIFLFLVTLVVFSIPVFIIFPPIPVERSDALGQTHSKVGIPQRESNLRDQYQTAQTRSHGANGHAATSQPTPKIHSLHIYPLKSCRGIELTEATVLPTGLEHDRVFCLAQRKTRKRTGRDAAPPEPAASLADTVDYWEVLTLRQMAPMVGIKVDLWLPDSSKHSRQLGPMTADDGTGHSDSFLVVRFPWRSAGVKGFVETVAAKLSRGLSATPEREFMLSMGFPSDREVKARGYSHAEVTHFRNVIPALNMGAELPTELALYLGLEPGQLAVFRLDPDHRRQVFDCAPTREVAGYQPEIDFQDAYPLHLLNLSSVRALESKIRRDADIDRLDCRRFRPNIVVSGLPEYDEDDWKSIRFKAASRKDTDALFDVSCRTVRQVIPLHDLEKKNTCYAPQREYLSMQLIYRLALQMQITQCRPSYWEIDAGAPKKGCMGMQMCPLFSTDGVQDDLQSTIRVGMEIAVLKRGTHRAL
;
A
#
# COMPACT_ATOMS: atom_id res chain seq x y z
N MET A 1 27.54 -55.75 -1.05
CA MET A 1 28.41 -54.83 -0.29
C MET A 1 27.53 -54.00 0.62
N LYS A 2 27.71 -54.14 1.94
CA LYS A 2 26.96 -53.45 2.99
C LYS A 2 27.46 -52.01 3.15
N GLN A 3 26.55 -51.04 3.29
CA GLN A 3 26.69 -50.02 4.34
C GLN A 3 25.34 -49.34 4.59
N THR A 4 24.84 -49.57 5.80
CA THR A 4 23.66 -48.99 6.42
C THR A 4 24.13 -47.91 7.39
N SER A 5 23.49 -46.74 7.42
CA SER A 5 23.57 -45.85 8.59
C SER A 5 22.21 -45.22 8.84
N VAL A 6 21.71 -45.44 10.05
CA VAL A 6 20.42 -45.03 10.60
C VAL A 6 20.65 -43.76 11.42
N PHE A 7 19.89 -42.70 11.15
CA PHE A 7 19.83 -41.50 11.99
C PHE A 7 18.73 -41.67 13.05
N ALA A 8 19.11 -41.57 14.32
CA ALA A 8 18.23 -41.62 15.47
C ALA A 8 18.02 -40.23 16.10
N GLN A 9 16.82 -40.04 16.62
CA GLN A 9 16.29 -38.85 17.29
C GLN A 9 17.03 -38.53 18.60
N ASN A 10 17.34 -37.26 18.85
CA ASN A 10 17.82 -36.77 20.15
C ASN A 10 16.72 -35.96 20.86
N ARG A 11 16.26 -36.47 22.01
CA ARG A 11 15.52 -35.73 23.05
C ARG A 11 16.48 -35.33 24.17
N LEU A 12 16.26 -34.14 24.70
CA LEU A 12 16.97 -33.53 25.84
C LEU A 12 16.45 -34.07 27.19
N ALA A 13 17.37 -34.30 28.14
CA ALA A 13 17.11 -34.29 29.58
C ALA A 13 18.41 -33.91 30.36
N PRO A 14 18.32 -33.30 31.56
CA PRO A 14 19.42 -32.55 32.17
C PRO A 14 20.20 -33.36 33.24
N PHE A 15 21.51 -33.09 33.34
CA PHE A 15 22.39 -33.66 34.36
C PHE A 15 22.72 -32.65 35.46
N SER A 16 22.51 -33.05 36.70
CA SER A 16 22.99 -32.41 37.94
C SER A 16 23.93 -33.40 38.62
N HIS A 17 25.17 -33.00 38.92
CA HIS A 17 26.05 -33.78 39.80
C HIS A 17 26.61 -32.91 40.94
N HIS A 18 26.18 -33.27 42.15
CA HIS A 18 26.85 -32.98 43.42
C HIS A 18 28.19 -33.72 43.49
N ILE A 19 29.26 -33.03 43.88
CA ILE A 19 30.52 -33.65 44.30
C ILE A 19 30.77 -33.27 45.77
N LYS A 20 30.85 -34.31 46.62
CA LYS A 20 31.29 -34.25 48.02
C LYS A 20 32.82 -34.10 48.05
N ILE A 21 33.32 -33.21 48.92
CA ILE A 21 34.74 -33.06 49.21
C ILE A 21 35.00 -33.65 50.60
N GLU A 22 35.86 -34.67 50.65
CA GLU A 22 36.39 -35.27 51.88
C GLU A 22 37.57 -34.45 52.41
N CYS A 23 37.57 -34.24 53.74
CA CYS A 23 38.67 -33.63 54.48
C CYS A 23 39.83 -34.63 54.66
N ALA A 24 41.02 -34.26 54.21
CA ALA A 24 42.27 -34.88 54.63
C ALA A 24 43.12 -33.85 55.38
N SER A 25 43.40 -34.13 56.65
CA SER A 25 44.30 -33.36 57.50
C SER A 25 45.76 -33.67 57.16
N ILE A 26 46.57 -32.65 56.89
CA ILE A 26 48.04 -32.76 56.91
C ILE A 26 48.58 -31.64 57.79
N THR A 27 49.12 -32.05 58.94
CA THR A 27 49.94 -31.30 59.87
C THR A 27 51.38 -31.23 59.35
N SER A 28 51.92 -30.03 59.14
CA SER A 28 53.39 -29.83 59.14
C SER A 28 53.78 -28.35 59.28
N GLY A 29 54.61 -28.07 60.29
CA GLY A 29 55.68 -27.07 60.23
C GLY A 29 55.32 -25.59 60.31
N TYR A 30 55.02 -25.09 61.50
CA TYR A 30 54.95 -23.65 61.78
C TYR A 30 56.37 -23.11 62.03
N ILE A 31 56.89 -22.28 61.11
CA ILE A 31 58.11 -21.48 61.28
C ILE A 31 57.65 -20.01 61.29
N PRO A 32 57.88 -19.22 62.36
CA PRO A 32 57.43 -17.84 62.40
C PRO A 32 58.29 -16.96 61.48
N PRO A 33 57.72 -16.17 60.57
CA PRO A 33 58.50 -15.22 59.79
C PRO A 33 58.88 -13.99 60.62
N ARG A 34 60.13 -13.56 60.42
CA ARG A 34 60.70 -12.28 60.89
C ARG A 34 59.79 -11.11 60.52
N ALA A 35 59.57 -10.21 61.49
CA ALA A 35 58.87 -8.95 61.28
C ALA A 35 59.68 -8.04 60.33
N GLU A 36 59.15 -7.80 59.14
CA GLU A 36 59.55 -6.68 58.28
C GLU A 36 58.70 -5.45 58.59
N PRO A 37 59.27 -4.24 58.54
CA PRO A 37 58.58 -3.00 58.91
C PRO A 37 57.48 -2.63 57.90
N VAL A 38 56.32 -2.28 58.45
CA VAL A 38 55.12 -1.81 57.76
C VAL A 38 55.41 -0.57 56.90
N PRO A 39 55.16 -0.57 55.58
CA PRO A 39 55.17 0.66 54.81
C PRO A 39 53.94 1.51 55.19
N GLY A 40 54.19 2.80 55.47
CA GLY A 40 53.18 3.77 55.89
C GLY A 40 52.01 3.91 54.90
N PRO A 41 50.91 4.57 55.32
CA PRO A 41 49.67 4.59 54.56
C PRO A 41 49.89 5.24 53.20
N LEU A 42 49.70 4.45 52.13
CA LEU A 42 49.53 4.94 50.77
C LEU A 42 48.41 5.99 50.79
N SER A 43 48.77 7.24 50.51
CA SER A 43 47.81 8.32 50.33
C SER A 43 46.80 7.87 49.28
N ARG A 44 45.53 7.77 49.68
CA ARG A 44 44.41 7.49 48.78
C ARG A 44 44.39 8.59 47.72
N ALA A 45 44.94 8.32 46.53
CA ALA A 45 44.85 9.23 45.40
C ALA A 45 43.36 9.51 45.16
N LYS A 46 42.95 10.73 45.44
CA LYS A 46 41.59 11.21 45.23
C LYS A 46 41.36 11.13 43.72
N MET A 47 40.42 10.29 43.27
CA MET A 47 40.03 10.30 41.86
C MET A 47 39.65 11.74 41.50
N PRO A 48 40.28 12.34 40.47
CA PRO A 48 39.97 13.72 40.09
C PRO A 48 38.49 13.82 39.76
N SER A 49 37.86 14.88 40.24
CA SER A 49 36.44 15.12 39.94
C SER A 49 36.28 15.36 38.43
N PHE A 50 35.10 15.08 37.88
CA PHE A 50 34.80 15.30 36.45
C PHE A 50 35.11 16.75 36.01
N ALA A 51 35.04 17.71 36.93
CA ALA A 51 35.39 19.11 36.71
C ALA A 51 36.91 19.35 36.56
N GLU A 52 37.76 18.61 37.28
CA GLU A 52 39.22 18.71 37.16
C GLU A 52 39.71 18.08 35.85
N ILE A 53 39.09 16.98 35.40
CA ILE A 53 39.36 16.35 34.10
C ILE A 53 38.91 17.27 32.95
N ALA A 54 37.76 17.94 33.08
CA ALA A 54 37.28 18.90 32.10
C ALA A 54 38.19 20.13 31.97
N SER A 55 38.85 20.56 33.06
CA SER A 55 39.79 21.68 33.06
C SER A 55 41.15 21.38 32.40
N LEU A 56 41.47 20.10 32.18
CA LEU A 56 42.70 19.65 31.50
C LEU A 56 42.53 19.53 29.97
N LEU A 57 41.30 19.64 29.46
CA LEU A 57 40.99 19.53 28.04
C LEU A 57 41.06 20.93 27.41
N ASP A 58 42.24 21.27 26.89
CA ASP A 58 42.38 22.44 26.01
C ASP A 58 41.49 22.29 24.76
N ALA A 59 41.03 23.40 24.20
CA ALA A 59 40.17 23.41 23.00
C ALA A 59 40.82 22.62 21.85
N SER A 60 42.15 22.67 21.76
CA SER A 60 42.99 21.90 20.83
C SER A 60 42.84 20.38 21.00
N SER A 61 42.81 19.90 22.25
CA SER A 61 42.67 18.48 22.59
C SER A 61 41.26 17.97 22.29
N ILE A 62 40.24 18.78 22.57
CA ILE A 62 38.84 18.47 22.20
C ILE A 62 38.70 18.41 20.68
N PHE A 63 39.29 19.37 19.96
CA PHE A 63 39.28 19.38 18.50
C PHE A 63 39.97 18.16 17.92
N LEU A 64 41.17 17.81 18.39
CA LEU A 64 41.91 16.63 17.94
C LEU A 64 41.13 15.34 18.22
N PHE A 65 40.49 15.25 19.39
CA PHE A 65 39.63 14.11 19.74
C PHE A 65 38.44 13.98 18.80
N LEU A 66 37.74 15.09 18.49
CA LEU A 66 36.63 15.09 17.55
C LEU A 66 37.06 14.72 16.12
N VAL A 67 38.18 15.26 15.64
CA VAL A 67 38.72 14.93 14.31
C VAL A 67 39.11 13.45 14.26
N THR A 68 39.77 12.94 15.30
CA THR A 68 40.13 11.52 15.39
C THR A 68 38.87 10.64 15.40
N LEU A 69 37.85 10.99 16.19
CA LEU A 69 36.58 10.30 16.21
C LEU A 69 35.95 10.24 14.81
N VAL A 70 35.92 11.37 14.09
CA VAL A 70 35.36 11.44 12.72
C VAL A 70 36.17 10.58 11.76
N VAL A 71 37.50 10.73 11.71
CA VAL A 71 38.38 10.01 10.79
C VAL A 71 38.31 8.50 11.01
N PHE A 72 38.30 8.04 12.26
CA PHE A 72 38.15 6.61 12.58
C PHE A 72 36.72 6.08 12.38
N SER A 73 35.71 6.96 12.38
CA SER A 73 34.34 6.58 12.07
C SER A 73 34.09 6.44 10.56
N ILE A 74 34.87 7.11 9.69
CA ILE A 74 34.69 7.04 8.23
C ILE A 74 34.78 5.60 7.69
N PRO A 75 35.82 4.78 8.01
CA PRO A 75 35.86 3.39 7.57
C PRO A 75 34.70 2.55 8.11
N VAL A 76 34.26 2.81 9.34
CA VAL A 76 33.09 2.14 9.94
C VAL A 76 31.84 2.46 9.14
N PHE A 77 31.62 3.71 8.74
CA PHE A 77 30.47 4.10 7.91
C PHE A 77 30.57 3.64 6.45
N ILE A 78 31.77 3.35 5.93
CA ILE A 78 31.93 2.75 4.60
C ILE A 78 31.58 1.26 4.62
N ILE A 79 32.01 0.54 5.67
CA ILE A 79 31.77 -0.92 5.80
C ILE A 79 30.35 -1.20 6.34
N PHE A 80 29.88 -0.37 7.28
CA PHE A 80 28.55 -0.40 7.85
C PHE A 80 27.87 0.93 7.54
N PRO A 81 27.35 1.11 6.31
CA PRO A 81 26.58 2.30 5.98
C PRO A 81 25.51 2.52 7.05
N PRO A 82 25.41 3.73 7.62
CA PRO A 82 24.44 4.03 8.67
C PRO A 82 22.99 3.95 8.14
N ILE A 83 22.85 3.89 6.81
CA ILE A 83 21.60 3.70 6.10
C ILE A 83 21.54 2.22 5.70
N PRO A 84 20.61 1.42 6.26
CA PRO A 84 20.43 0.05 5.82
C PRO A 84 20.03 0.06 4.34
N VAL A 85 20.72 -0.75 3.52
CA VAL A 85 20.33 -0.96 2.11
C VAL A 85 18.98 -1.66 2.12
N GLU A 86 17.99 -1.03 1.50
CA GLU A 86 16.63 -1.56 1.39
C GLU A 86 16.61 -2.62 0.28
N ARG A 87 15.74 -3.65 0.38
CA ARG A 87 15.68 -4.69 -0.66
C ARG A 87 15.25 -4.11 -1.99
N SER A 88 14.42 -3.06 -1.94
CA SER A 88 13.98 -2.33 -3.11
C SER A 88 15.10 -1.55 -3.82
N ASP A 89 16.23 -1.25 -3.17
CA ASP A 89 17.36 -0.56 -3.80
C ASP A 89 17.98 -1.40 -4.94
N ALA A 90 17.92 -2.73 -4.80
CA ALA A 90 18.38 -3.66 -5.84
C ALA A 90 17.54 -3.56 -7.12
N LEU A 91 16.24 -3.24 -7.01
CA LEU A 91 15.35 -3.11 -8.16
C LEU A 91 15.78 -1.96 -9.07
N GLY A 92 16.41 -0.90 -8.52
CA GLY A 92 16.90 0.22 -9.33
C GLY A 92 17.88 -0.19 -10.44
N GLN A 93 18.56 -1.33 -10.27
CA GLN A 93 19.56 -1.86 -11.20
C GLN A 93 18.95 -2.63 -12.39
N THR A 94 17.73 -3.15 -12.27
CA THR A 94 17.12 -4.06 -13.25
C THR A 94 15.70 -3.66 -13.66
N HIS A 95 15.02 -2.87 -12.84
CA HIS A 95 13.63 -2.46 -13.02
C HIS A 95 13.51 -0.95 -13.05
N SER A 96 12.42 -0.47 -13.63
CA SER A 96 12.03 0.94 -13.60
C SER A 96 10.72 1.12 -12.86
N LYS A 97 10.68 2.18 -12.04
CA LYS A 97 9.51 2.54 -11.26
C LYS A 97 8.44 3.11 -12.17
N VAL A 98 7.24 2.56 -12.09
CA VAL A 98 6.06 3.02 -12.82
C VAL A 98 5.42 4.21 -12.11
N GLY A 99 4.91 5.13 -12.93
CA GLY A 99 4.11 6.25 -12.51
C GLY A 99 4.90 7.54 -12.34
N ILE A 100 4.16 8.65 -12.31
CA ILE A 100 4.77 9.97 -12.27
C ILE A 100 5.02 10.44 -10.83
N PRO A 101 6.15 11.13 -10.57
CA PRO A 101 6.41 11.73 -9.28
C PRO A 101 5.32 12.74 -8.91
N GLN A 102 5.02 12.88 -7.61
CA GLN A 102 4.00 13.83 -7.13
C GLN A 102 4.26 15.29 -7.58
N ARG A 103 5.53 15.67 -7.77
CA ARG A 103 5.90 16.99 -8.30
C ARG A 103 5.48 17.21 -9.76
N GLU A 104 5.32 16.15 -10.53
CA GLU A 104 4.94 16.17 -11.96
C GLU A 104 3.49 15.73 -12.17
N SER A 105 2.72 15.56 -11.10
CA SER A 105 1.32 15.15 -11.14
C SER A 105 0.47 16.05 -12.05
N ASN A 106 -0.36 15.45 -12.90
CA ASN A 106 -1.29 16.18 -13.75
C ASN A 106 -2.38 16.85 -12.91
N LEU A 107 -2.62 16.39 -11.68
CA LEU A 107 -3.64 16.93 -10.78
C LEU A 107 -3.19 18.18 -9.99
N ARG A 108 -2.05 18.79 -10.32
CA ARG A 108 -1.60 20.04 -9.67
C ARG A 108 -2.50 21.23 -10.00
N ASP A 109 -3.10 21.23 -11.19
CA ASP A 109 -4.06 22.24 -11.65
C ASP A 109 -5.52 21.84 -11.39
N GLN A 110 -5.77 20.75 -10.63
CA GLN A 110 -7.11 20.22 -10.39
C GLN A 110 -8.06 21.27 -9.80
N TYR A 111 -7.51 22.31 -9.19
CA TYR A 111 -8.21 23.42 -8.54
C TYR A 111 -8.45 24.65 -9.45
N GLN A 112 -7.82 24.70 -10.63
CA GLN A 112 -7.87 25.85 -11.55
C GLN A 112 -9.05 25.72 -12.53
N THR A 113 -9.95 26.71 -12.59
CA THR A 113 -11.00 26.75 -13.61
C THR A 113 -10.45 27.25 -14.95
N ALA A 114 -11.11 26.89 -16.05
CA ALA A 114 -10.76 27.40 -17.38
C ALA A 114 -10.77 28.94 -17.44
N GLN A 115 -11.65 29.59 -16.66
CA GLN A 115 -11.71 31.06 -16.52
C GLN A 115 -10.50 31.67 -15.79
N THR A 116 -9.93 30.99 -14.78
CA THR A 116 -8.72 31.50 -14.10
C THR A 116 -7.45 31.45 -14.95
N ARG A 117 -7.40 30.61 -16.00
CA ARG A 117 -6.25 30.55 -16.92
C ARG A 117 -6.18 31.72 -17.90
N SER A 118 -7.31 32.31 -18.27
CA SER A 118 -7.38 33.41 -19.24
C SER A 118 -7.09 34.79 -18.65
N HIS A 119 -7.09 34.95 -17.31
CA HIS A 119 -6.74 36.22 -16.66
C HIS A 119 -5.23 36.47 -16.52
N GLY A 120 -4.37 35.50 -16.81
CA GLY A 120 -2.90 35.62 -16.72
C GLY A 120 -2.17 35.78 -18.05
N ALA A 121 -2.87 35.66 -19.19
CA ALA A 121 -2.29 35.81 -20.52
C ALA A 121 -2.95 37.01 -21.22
N ASN A 122 -2.13 37.94 -21.70
CA ASN A 122 -2.52 39.19 -22.36
C ASN A 122 -3.74 39.02 -23.28
N GLY A 123 -4.71 39.92 -23.09
CA GLY A 123 -6.05 39.79 -23.61
C GLY A 123 -6.13 39.64 -25.12
N HIS A 124 -6.29 38.40 -25.58
CA HIS A 124 -7.09 38.02 -26.75
C HIS A 124 -7.91 36.79 -26.32
N ALA A 125 -9.17 37.02 -25.97
CA ALA A 125 -10.09 35.97 -25.54
C ALA A 125 -10.42 35.05 -26.72
N ALA A 126 -9.60 34.01 -26.93
CA ALA A 126 -10.02 32.86 -27.72
C ALA A 126 -11.12 32.14 -26.94
N THR A 127 -12.36 32.33 -27.38
CA THR A 127 -13.60 31.64 -26.98
C THR A 127 -13.59 30.15 -27.36
N SER A 128 -12.44 29.48 -27.34
CA SER A 128 -12.38 28.04 -27.52
C SER A 128 -12.83 27.37 -26.21
N GLN A 129 -14.01 26.73 -26.25
CA GLN A 129 -14.41 25.79 -25.21
C GLN A 129 -13.27 24.80 -24.95
N PRO A 130 -12.91 24.51 -23.69
CA PRO A 130 -11.84 23.58 -23.40
C PRO A 130 -12.15 22.22 -24.02
N THR A 131 -11.20 21.62 -24.73
CA THR A 131 -11.41 20.32 -25.39
C THR A 131 -11.54 19.21 -24.34
N PRO A 132 -12.61 18.39 -24.39
CA PRO A 132 -12.77 17.24 -23.51
C PRO A 132 -11.63 16.24 -23.67
N LYS A 133 -10.94 15.92 -22.58
CA LYS A 133 -9.78 15.02 -22.61
C LYS A 133 -9.55 14.26 -21.31
N ILE A 134 -8.81 13.16 -21.40
CA ILE A 134 -8.21 12.48 -20.25
C ILE A 134 -7.24 13.45 -19.58
N HIS A 135 -7.49 13.75 -18.31
CA HIS A 135 -6.72 14.67 -17.50
C HIS A 135 -5.66 13.96 -16.67
N SER A 136 -5.99 12.80 -16.08
CA SER A 136 -5.02 11.96 -15.36
C SER A 136 -5.50 10.50 -15.29
N LEU A 137 -4.56 9.57 -15.24
CA LEU A 137 -4.82 8.12 -15.10
C LEU A 137 -4.25 7.61 -13.78
N HIS A 138 -4.95 6.68 -13.13
CA HIS A 138 -4.55 6.14 -11.83
C HIS A 138 -4.83 4.64 -11.72
N ILE A 139 -3.88 3.92 -11.15
CA ILE A 139 -4.04 2.52 -10.74
C ILE A 139 -3.86 2.39 -9.22
N TYR A 140 -4.45 1.35 -8.65
CA TYR A 140 -4.39 1.03 -7.23
C TYR A 140 -4.07 -0.46 -7.06
N PRO A 141 -2.83 -0.90 -7.31
CA PRO A 141 -2.49 -2.33 -7.30
C PRO A 141 -2.84 -3.04 -6.00
N LEU A 142 -2.69 -2.33 -4.88
CA LEU A 142 -3.18 -2.76 -3.57
C LEU A 142 -4.46 -1.98 -3.21
N LYS A 143 -5.57 -2.71 -3.07
CA LYS A 143 -6.88 -2.15 -2.68
C LYS A 143 -6.76 -1.32 -1.40
N SER A 144 -7.49 -0.21 -1.36
CA SER A 144 -7.58 0.69 -0.22
C SER A 144 -6.27 1.41 0.14
N CYS A 145 -5.18 1.25 -0.62
CA CYS A 145 -3.93 1.98 -0.40
C CYS A 145 -3.76 3.12 -1.41
N ARG A 146 -2.66 3.87 -1.32
CA ARG A 146 -2.35 4.99 -2.22
C ARG A 146 -2.26 4.52 -3.68
N GLY A 147 -2.82 5.32 -4.59
CA GLY A 147 -2.75 5.06 -6.03
C GLY A 147 -1.47 5.58 -6.67
N ILE A 148 -1.17 5.04 -7.85
CA ILE A 148 -0.05 5.43 -8.71
C ILE A 148 -0.64 6.16 -9.91
N GLU A 149 -0.18 7.39 -10.14
CA GLU A 149 -0.60 8.19 -11.30
C GLU A 149 0.24 7.80 -12.52
N LEU A 150 -0.42 7.63 -13.67
CA LEU A 150 0.19 7.17 -14.92
C LEU A 150 0.05 8.21 -16.03
N THR A 151 0.97 8.18 -16.99
CA THR A 151 0.85 8.90 -18.28
C THR A 151 0.11 8.08 -19.34
N GLU A 152 0.14 6.76 -19.20
CA GLU A 152 -0.30 5.76 -20.15
C GLU A 152 -0.72 4.52 -19.36
N ALA A 153 -1.77 3.84 -19.82
CA ALA A 153 -2.21 2.59 -19.22
C ALA A 153 -2.73 1.64 -20.30
N THR A 154 -2.34 0.37 -20.17
CA THR A 154 -2.98 -0.75 -20.84
C THR A 154 -4.36 -1.01 -20.24
N VAL A 155 -5.35 -1.22 -21.10
CA VAL A 155 -6.73 -1.55 -20.75
C VAL A 155 -6.99 -3.00 -21.15
N LEU A 156 -7.39 -3.80 -20.17
CA LEU A 156 -7.72 -5.22 -20.25
C LEU A 156 -9.21 -5.44 -19.94
N PRO A 157 -9.78 -6.65 -20.14
CA PRO A 157 -11.13 -6.99 -19.69
C PRO A 157 -11.44 -6.62 -18.23
N THR A 158 -10.41 -6.65 -17.38
CA THR A 158 -10.49 -6.34 -15.95
C THR A 158 -10.28 -4.88 -15.59
N GLY A 159 -10.05 -4.01 -16.57
CA GLY A 159 -9.84 -2.58 -16.38
C GLY A 159 -8.42 -2.17 -16.71
N LEU A 160 -7.82 -1.27 -15.92
CA LEU A 160 -6.42 -0.91 -16.14
C LEU A 160 -5.50 -2.03 -15.65
N GLU A 161 -4.45 -2.32 -16.42
CA GLU A 161 -3.44 -3.30 -16.05
C GLU A 161 -2.86 -3.00 -14.65
N HIS A 162 -2.66 -4.06 -13.87
CA HIS A 162 -2.19 -4.02 -12.48
C HIS A 162 -3.13 -3.31 -11.48
N ASP A 163 -4.36 -2.95 -11.84
CA ASP A 163 -5.30 -2.32 -10.90
C ASP A 163 -5.99 -3.33 -9.98
N ARG A 164 -5.92 -3.09 -8.67
CA ARG A 164 -6.62 -3.84 -7.60
C ARG A 164 -6.42 -5.37 -7.65
N VAL A 165 -5.23 -5.81 -8.06
CA VAL A 165 -4.81 -7.22 -8.08
C VAL A 165 -4.70 -7.80 -6.66
N PHE A 166 -4.34 -6.96 -5.68
CA PHE A 166 -4.22 -7.35 -4.27
C PHE A 166 -5.23 -6.66 -3.37
N CYS A 167 -5.57 -7.30 -2.26
CA CYS A 167 -6.21 -6.64 -1.13
C CYS A 167 -5.62 -7.09 0.21
N LEU A 168 -5.71 -6.22 1.22
CA LEU A 168 -5.48 -6.62 2.61
C LEU A 168 -6.80 -7.07 3.23
N ALA A 169 -6.76 -8.11 4.06
CA ALA A 169 -7.92 -8.60 4.78
C ALA A 169 -7.59 -8.87 6.25
N GLN A 170 -8.59 -8.69 7.10
CA GLN A 170 -8.50 -8.96 8.53
C GLN A 170 -9.21 -10.28 8.86
N ARG A 171 -8.58 -11.11 9.69
CA ARG A 171 -9.22 -12.29 10.29
C ARG A 171 -10.12 -11.86 11.43
N LYS A 172 -11.39 -12.26 11.38
CA LYS A 172 -12.41 -11.97 12.40
C LYS A 172 -13.10 -13.26 12.83
N THR A 173 -13.63 -13.24 14.04
CA THR A 173 -14.50 -14.30 14.57
C THR A 173 -15.95 -13.88 14.47
N ARG A 174 -16.84 -14.81 14.12
CA ARG A 174 -18.30 -14.64 14.27
C ARG A 174 -18.91 -15.88 14.87
N LYS A 175 -20.12 -15.77 15.41
CA LYS A 175 -20.92 -16.94 15.75
C LYS A 175 -21.23 -17.73 14.49
N ARG A 176 -21.18 -19.05 14.61
CA ARG A 176 -21.49 -19.94 13.51
C ARG A 176 -22.94 -19.79 13.07
N THR A 177 -23.15 -19.84 11.77
CA THR A 177 -24.46 -19.82 11.12
C THR A 177 -24.63 -21.11 10.33
N GLY A 178 -25.87 -21.45 9.96
CA GLY A 178 -26.17 -22.69 9.20
C GLY A 178 -25.53 -22.77 7.80
N ARG A 179 -24.78 -21.74 7.36
CA ARG A 179 -24.01 -21.73 6.11
C ARG A 179 -22.55 -22.14 6.29
N ASP A 180 -22.07 -22.21 7.53
CA ASP A 180 -20.66 -22.50 7.83
C ASP A 180 -20.47 -24.02 8.03
N ALA A 181 -19.28 -24.52 7.71
CA ALA A 181 -18.96 -25.95 7.85
C ALA A 181 -19.04 -26.44 9.32
N ALA A 182 -19.43 -27.71 9.49
CA ALA A 182 -19.42 -28.39 10.79
C ALA A 182 -17.99 -28.46 11.35
N PRO A 183 -17.80 -28.44 12.68
CA PRO A 183 -16.47 -28.41 13.24
C PRO A 183 -15.82 -29.79 13.05
N PRO A 184 -14.50 -29.88 12.85
CA PRO A 184 -13.82 -31.16 12.90
C PRO A 184 -13.93 -31.75 14.33
N GLU A 185 -14.58 -32.90 14.46
CA GLU A 185 -14.64 -33.70 15.69
C GLU A 185 -13.21 -34.08 16.15
N PRO A 186 -12.85 -34.04 17.46
CA PRO A 186 -13.71 -33.91 18.64
C PRO A 186 -13.62 -32.50 19.27
N ALA A 187 -13.33 -31.45 18.49
CA ALA A 187 -13.11 -30.09 18.99
C ALA A 187 -14.44 -29.38 19.34
N ALA A 188 -15.21 -29.97 20.26
CA ALA A 188 -16.22 -29.30 21.05
C ALA A 188 -15.53 -28.32 22.02
N SER A 189 -14.91 -27.27 21.47
CA SER A 189 -14.45 -26.12 22.27
C SER A 189 -15.64 -25.18 22.51
N LEU A 190 -15.70 -24.57 23.69
CA LEU A 190 -16.84 -23.87 24.29
C LEU A 190 -17.38 -22.63 23.53
N ALA A 191 -16.90 -22.31 22.33
CA ALA A 191 -17.40 -21.21 21.54
C ALA A 191 -17.77 -21.70 20.13
N ASP A 192 -19.07 -21.67 19.81
CA ASP A 192 -19.61 -21.93 18.47
C ASP A 192 -19.30 -20.75 17.52
N THR A 193 -18.02 -20.52 17.30
CA THR A 193 -17.48 -19.41 16.52
C THR A 193 -16.60 -19.88 15.39
N VAL A 194 -16.67 -19.19 14.26
CA VAL A 194 -15.89 -19.47 13.05
C VAL A 194 -15.04 -18.26 12.71
N ASP A 195 -13.79 -18.51 12.37
CA ASP A 195 -12.87 -17.52 11.81
C ASP A 195 -13.18 -17.30 10.33
N TYR A 196 -13.22 -16.04 9.90
CA TYR A 196 -13.37 -15.66 8.50
C TYR A 196 -12.49 -14.47 8.18
N TRP A 197 -12.10 -14.35 6.90
CA TRP A 197 -11.38 -13.19 6.40
C TRP A 197 -12.37 -12.15 5.86
N GLU A 198 -12.15 -10.89 6.19
CA GLU A 198 -12.91 -9.76 5.66
C GLU A 198 -11.96 -8.75 5.01
N VAL A 199 -12.21 -8.37 3.76
CA VAL A 199 -11.40 -7.37 3.05
C VAL A 199 -11.42 -6.04 3.79
N LEU A 200 -10.24 -5.46 4.03
CA LEU A 200 -10.07 -4.15 4.62
C LEU A 200 -10.35 -3.04 3.59
N THR A 201 -11.33 -2.22 3.93
CA THR A 201 -11.68 -1.02 3.18
C THR A 201 -11.22 0.23 3.92
N LEU A 202 -11.02 1.34 3.20
CA LEU A 202 -10.70 2.64 3.82
C LEU A 202 -11.70 3.10 4.89
N ARG A 203 -12.93 2.57 4.80
CA ARG A 203 -14.01 2.79 5.76
C ARG A 203 -13.76 2.15 7.12
N GLN A 204 -13.11 1.00 7.12
CA GLN A 204 -12.76 0.25 8.33
C GLN A 204 -11.37 0.65 8.82
N MET A 205 -10.46 0.98 7.90
CA MET A 205 -9.04 1.15 8.19
C MET A 205 -8.43 2.32 7.42
N ALA A 206 -8.72 3.54 7.90
CA ALA A 206 -8.20 4.78 7.31
C ALA A 206 -6.65 4.88 7.25
N PRO A 207 -5.85 4.32 8.20
CA PRO A 207 -4.39 4.39 8.14
C PRO A 207 -3.77 3.78 6.87
N MET A 208 -4.51 2.96 6.13
CA MET A 208 -4.09 2.40 4.84
C MET A 208 -3.79 3.47 3.79
N VAL A 209 -4.35 4.69 3.91
CA VAL A 209 -4.02 5.80 2.99
C VAL A 209 -2.56 6.24 3.12
N GLY A 210 -1.96 6.07 4.30
CA GLY A 210 -0.55 6.36 4.54
C GLY A 210 0.41 5.31 3.94
N ILE A 211 -0.11 4.17 3.47
CA ILE A 211 0.69 3.12 2.85
C ILE A 211 1.01 3.54 1.41
N LYS A 212 2.30 3.73 1.14
CA LYS A 212 2.84 4.01 -0.18
C LYS A 212 2.98 2.71 -0.96
N VAL A 213 2.65 2.77 -2.24
CA VAL A 213 2.68 1.62 -3.15
C VAL A 213 3.42 2.06 -4.40
N ASP A 214 4.51 1.37 -4.71
CA ASP A 214 5.32 1.60 -5.90
C ASP A 214 5.36 0.32 -6.73
N LEU A 215 5.04 0.43 -8.02
CA LEU A 215 5.15 -0.67 -8.97
C LEU A 215 6.47 -0.57 -9.74
N TRP A 216 7.17 -1.69 -9.88
CA TRP A 216 8.44 -1.80 -10.59
C TRP A 216 8.30 -2.84 -11.70
N LEU A 217 8.57 -2.42 -12.93
CA LEU A 217 8.54 -3.28 -14.11
C LEU A 217 9.97 -3.55 -14.59
N PRO A 218 10.23 -4.73 -15.19
CA PRO A 218 11.55 -5.04 -15.73
C PRO A 218 11.87 -4.05 -16.85
N ASP A 219 13.09 -3.52 -16.84
CA ASP A 219 13.54 -2.52 -17.80
C ASP A 219 14.63 -3.13 -18.68
N SER A 220 14.30 -3.40 -19.94
CA SER A 220 15.22 -3.99 -20.92
C SER A 220 16.43 -3.09 -21.21
N SER A 221 16.35 -1.79 -20.93
CA SER A 221 17.48 -0.87 -21.07
C SER A 221 18.48 -0.95 -19.92
N LYS A 222 18.10 -1.59 -18.80
CA LYS A 222 18.96 -1.75 -17.63
C LYS A 222 19.62 -3.12 -17.64
N HIS A 223 20.91 -3.14 -17.32
CA HIS A 223 21.70 -4.37 -17.24
C HIS A 223 22.41 -4.42 -15.89
N SER A 224 22.12 -5.48 -15.10
CA SER A 224 22.92 -5.77 -13.92
C SER A 224 24.04 -6.73 -14.28
N ARG A 225 25.28 -6.37 -13.89
CA ARG A 225 26.46 -7.23 -14.10
C ARG A 225 26.36 -8.58 -13.39
N GLN A 226 25.54 -8.68 -12.34
CA GLN A 226 25.38 -9.90 -11.54
C GLN A 226 24.20 -10.76 -12.01
N LEU A 227 23.15 -10.15 -12.54
CA LEU A 227 21.90 -10.84 -12.91
C LEU A 227 21.72 -11.04 -14.42
N GLY A 228 22.55 -10.41 -15.26
CA GLY A 228 22.43 -10.47 -16.72
C GLY A 228 21.31 -9.57 -17.28
N PRO A 229 21.00 -9.67 -18.58
CA PRO A 229 19.85 -9.01 -19.18
C PRO A 229 18.55 -9.67 -18.69
N MET A 230 17.62 -8.87 -18.16
CA MET A 230 16.27 -9.33 -17.83
C MET A 230 15.45 -9.32 -19.13
N THR A 231 15.14 -10.50 -19.65
CA THR A 231 14.13 -10.63 -20.71
C THR A 231 12.75 -10.57 -20.04
N ALA A 232 11.86 -9.70 -20.53
CA ALA A 232 10.50 -9.57 -20.00
C ALA A 232 9.64 -10.83 -20.17
N ASP A 233 10.14 -11.82 -20.90
CA ASP A 233 9.49 -13.09 -21.15
C ASP A 233 10.56 -14.18 -21.31
N ASP A 234 10.80 -14.95 -20.27
CA ASP A 234 11.65 -16.15 -20.31
C ASP A 234 10.85 -17.40 -20.74
N GLY A 235 9.63 -17.22 -21.25
CA GLY A 235 8.74 -18.30 -21.68
C GLY A 235 8.17 -19.13 -20.52
N THR A 236 8.39 -18.71 -19.26
CA THR A 236 7.86 -19.37 -18.06
C THR A 236 6.53 -18.79 -17.58
N GLY A 237 6.05 -17.71 -18.20
CA GLY A 237 4.82 -17.01 -17.80
C GLY A 237 4.93 -16.23 -16.49
N HIS A 238 6.16 -16.05 -15.97
CA HIS A 238 6.41 -15.27 -14.77
C HIS A 238 6.64 -13.79 -15.12
N SER A 239 5.75 -12.91 -14.66
CA SER A 239 6.02 -11.48 -14.73
C SER A 239 7.04 -11.12 -13.63
N ASP A 240 8.26 -10.74 -14.03
CA ASP A 240 9.30 -10.16 -13.17
C ASP A 240 8.94 -8.74 -12.71
N SER A 241 7.71 -8.53 -12.29
CA SER A 241 7.20 -7.24 -11.85
C SER A 241 6.96 -7.27 -10.36
N PHE A 242 7.37 -6.21 -9.65
CA PHE A 242 7.33 -6.17 -8.20
C PHE A 242 6.53 -4.98 -7.68
N LEU A 243 5.75 -5.23 -6.64
CA LEU A 243 5.09 -4.20 -5.86
C LEU A 243 5.89 -3.97 -4.58
N VAL A 244 6.43 -2.76 -4.42
CA VAL A 244 7.09 -2.33 -3.17
C VAL A 244 6.09 -1.54 -2.36
N VAL A 245 5.76 -2.03 -1.18
CA VAL A 245 4.79 -1.42 -0.27
C VAL A 245 5.53 -0.87 0.94
N ARG A 246 5.40 0.43 1.20
CA ARG A 246 6.07 1.12 2.32
C ARG A 246 5.07 1.76 3.26
N PHE A 247 5.33 1.68 4.56
CA PHE A 247 4.50 2.29 5.59
C PHE A 247 5.34 2.93 6.69
N PRO A 248 4.88 4.02 7.32
CA PRO A 248 5.59 4.65 8.43
C PRO A 248 5.71 3.69 9.61
N TRP A 249 6.93 3.47 10.08
CA TRP A 249 7.16 2.61 11.24
C TRP A 249 8.47 2.96 11.93
N ARG A 250 8.46 2.92 13.26
CA ARG A 250 9.64 3.17 14.09
C ARG A 250 9.74 2.09 15.16
N SER A 251 10.89 1.40 15.23
CA SER A 251 11.14 0.44 16.30
C SER A 251 11.26 1.12 17.67
N ALA A 252 11.02 0.38 18.76
CA ALA A 252 11.17 0.91 20.11
C ALA A 252 12.65 1.15 20.49
N GLY A 253 12.89 2.05 21.44
CA GLY A 253 14.21 2.30 22.04
C GLY A 253 15.22 2.97 21.11
N VAL A 254 16.50 2.69 21.35
CA VAL A 254 17.65 3.31 20.64
C VAL A 254 17.62 3.01 19.14
N LYS A 255 17.18 1.81 18.76
CA LYS A 255 17.05 1.41 17.35
C LYS A 255 16.14 2.39 16.58
N GLY A 256 14.99 2.74 17.14
CA GLY A 256 14.09 3.71 16.51
C GLY A 256 14.65 5.13 16.41
N PHE A 257 15.51 5.52 17.35
CA PHE A 257 16.22 6.81 17.25
C PHE A 257 17.19 6.79 16.07
N VAL A 258 18.00 5.72 15.95
CA VAL A 258 18.92 5.54 14.81
C VAL A 258 18.17 5.50 13.48
N GLU A 259 17.05 4.77 13.39
CA GLU A 259 16.18 4.72 12.19
C GLU A 259 15.67 6.12 11.81
N THR A 260 15.33 6.94 12.79
CA THR A 260 14.88 8.32 12.55
C THR A 260 16.00 9.20 12.02
N VAL A 261 17.20 9.11 12.61
CA VAL A 261 18.37 9.86 12.14
C VAL A 261 18.75 9.42 10.73
N ALA A 262 18.80 8.11 10.47
CA ALA A 262 19.11 7.54 9.16
C ALA A 262 18.11 8.02 8.10
N ALA A 263 16.80 7.98 8.39
CA ALA A 263 15.77 8.47 7.49
C ALA A 263 15.94 9.96 7.16
N LYS A 264 16.27 10.79 8.16
CA LYS A 264 16.49 12.23 7.97
C LYS A 264 17.73 12.54 7.14
N LEU A 265 18.80 11.77 7.33
CA LEU A 265 20.04 11.92 6.55
C LEU A 265 19.86 11.46 5.10
N SER A 266 19.12 10.38 4.87
CA SER A 266 18.95 9.81 3.52
C SER A 266 17.86 10.49 2.68
N ARG A 267 16.73 10.82 3.30
CA ARG A 267 15.51 11.31 2.59
C ARG A 267 15.13 12.75 2.96
N GLY A 268 15.97 13.44 3.71
CA GLY A 268 15.79 14.85 4.11
C GLY A 268 15.12 15.04 5.47
N LEU A 269 15.17 16.26 5.99
CA LEU A 269 14.84 16.57 7.40
C LEU A 269 13.39 16.24 7.81
N SER A 270 12.46 16.20 6.87
CA SER A 270 11.05 15.85 7.10
C SER A 270 10.76 14.34 6.99
N ALA A 271 11.77 13.53 6.64
CA ALA A 271 11.57 12.11 6.45
C ALA A 271 11.33 11.37 7.78
N THR A 272 10.42 10.41 7.73
CA THR A 272 10.15 9.48 8.82
C THR A 272 10.76 8.11 8.50
N PRO A 273 11.07 7.31 9.53
CA PRO A 273 11.42 5.91 9.32
C PRO A 273 10.22 5.17 8.72
N GLU A 274 10.52 4.26 7.79
CA GLU A 274 9.54 3.47 7.05
C GLU A 274 9.98 2.01 7.07
N ARG A 275 9.02 1.09 7.03
CA ARG A 275 9.24 -0.32 6.75
C ARG A 275 8.71 -0.63 5.36
N GLU A 276 9.37 -1.55 4.67
CA GLU A 276 8.97 -2.01 3.36
C GLU A 276 8.86 -3.53 3.29
N PHE A 277 8.00 -3.99 2.39
CA PHE A 277 7.93 -5.38 1.94
C PHE A 277 7.61 -5.41 0.45
N MET A 278 7.86 -6.55 -0.18
CA MET A 278 7.75 -6.73 -1.63
C MET A 278 6.78 -7.84 -1.96
N LEU A 279 5.94 -7.64 -2.98
CA LEU A 279 5.05 -8.65 -3.53
C LEU A 279 5.37 -8.85 -5.01
N SER A 280 5.38 -10.10 -5.48
CA SER A 280 5.47 -10.36 -6.92
C SER A 280 4.12 -10.10 -7.59
N MET A 281 4.12 -9.38 -8.70
CA MET A 281 2.94 -9.13 -9.53
C MET A 281 2.58 -10.33 -10.40
N GLY A 282 3.44 -11.34 -10.53
CA GLY A 282 3.09 -12.60 -11.18
C GLY A 282 2.17 -13.45 -10.32
N PHE A 283 1.28 -14.23 -10.94
CA PHE A 283 0.58 -15.26 -10.18
C PHE A 283 1.58 -16.41 -9.91
N PRO A 284 1.76 -16.83 -8.65
CA PRO A 284 2.77 -17.82 -8.32
C PRO A 284 2.41 -19.20 -8.87
N SER A 285 3.40 -19.96 -9.32
CA SER A 285 3.21 -21.37 -9.70
C SER A 285 2.91 -22.25 -8.47
N ASP A 286 2.34 -23.44 -8.68
CA ASP A 286 2.08 -24.41 -7.61
C ASP A 286 3.32 -24.76 -6.77
N ARG A 287 4.50 -24.73 -7.40
CA ARG A 287 5.78 -24.97 -6.71
C ARG A 287 6.10 -23.82 -5.75
N GLU A 288 5.90 -22.58 -6.19
CA GLU A 288 6.12 -21.39 -5.37
C GLU A 288 5.08 -21.27 -4.26
N VAL A 289 3.81 -21.57 -4.54
CA VAL A 289 2.73 -21.63 -3.54
C VAL A 289 3.13 -22.57 -2.40
N LYS A 290 3.63 -23.78 -2.72
CA LYS A 290 4.11 -24.73 -1.71
C LYS A 290 5.39 -24.25 -1.01
N ALA A 291 6.36 -23.73 -1.75
CA ALA A 291 7.64 -23.30 -1.20
C ALA A 291 7.49 -22.10 -0.24
N ARG A 292 6.57 -21.18 -0.53
CA ARG A 292 6.28 -20.00 0.29
C ARG A 292 5.19 -20.23 1.34
N GLY A 293 4.58 -21.42 1.36
CA GLY A 293 3.54 -21.77 2.32
C GLY A 293 2.24 -20.99 2.14
N TYR A 294 1.91 -20.59 0.92
CA TYR A 294 0.64 -19.94 0.61
C TYR A 294 -0.50 -20.95 0.64
N SER A 295 -1.71 -20.47 0.91
CA SER A 295 -2.91 -21.30 0.95
C SER A 295 -4.09 -20.58 0.35
N HIS A 296 -5.04 -21.30 -0.25
CA HIS A 296 -6.30 -20.70 -0.66
C HIS A 296 -7.20 -20.55 0.57
N ALA A 297 -7.84 -19.40 0.71
CA ALA A 297 -8.85 -19.17 1.72
C ALA A 297 -9.99 -18.31 1.17
N GLU A 298 -11.16 -18.48 1.77
CA GLU A 298 -12.32 -17.66 1.46
C GLU A 298 -12.21 -16.30 2.13
N VAL A 299 -12.32 -15.23 1.32
CA VAL A 299 -12.32 -13.85 1.78
C VAL A 299 -13.68 -13.21 1.50
N THR A 300 -14.25 -12.59 2.53
CA THR A 300 -15.51 -11.87 2.44
C THR A 300 -15.25 -10.47 1.91
N HIS A 301 -15.85 -10.16 0.76
CA HIS A 301 -15.85 -8.85 0.14
C HIS A 301 -17.29 -8.36 0.01
N PHE A 302 -17.67 -7.39 0.86
CA PHE A 302 -19.05 -6.93 1.02
C PHE A 302 -20.02 -8.08 1.37
N ARG A 303 -20.85 -8.51 0.43
CA ARG A 303 -21.85 -9.59 0.60
C ARG A 303 -21.39 -10.91 -0.02
N ASN A 304 -20.26 -10.90 -0.73
CA ASN A 304 -19.77 -12.03 -1.49
C ASN A 304 -18.59 -12.68 -0.77
N VAL A 305 -18.50 -13.99 -0.86
CA VAL A 305 -17.36 -14.77 -0.39
C VAL A 305 -16.59 -15.21 -1.62
N ILE A 306 -15.28 -14.95 -1.65
CA ILE A 306 -14.44 -15.13 -2.83
C ILE A 306 -13.27 -16.04 -2.44
N PRO A 307 -13.02 -17.14 -3.15
CA PRO A 307 -11.79 -17.90 -2.96
C PRO A 307 -10.60 -17.09 -3.49
N ALA A 308 -9.58 -16.90 -2.65
CA ALA A 308 -8.39 -16.15 -3.02
C ALA A 308 -7.14 -16.78 -2.41
N LEU A 309 -5.99 -16.52 -3.02
CA LEU A 309 -4.70 -16.96 -2.51
C LEU A 309 -4.28 -16.09 -1.34
N ASN A 310 -4.16 -16.69 -0.16
CA ASN A 310 -3.64 -16.06 1.06
C ASN A 310 -2.10 -16.07 1.00
N MET A 311 -1.54 -14.86 0.93
CA MET A 311 -0.10 -14.61 0.89
C MET A 311 0.36 -13.90 2.18
N GLY A 312 -0.30 -14.16 3.31
CA GLY A 312 0.01 -13.52 4.60
C GLY A 312 1.45 -13.71 5.08
N ALA A 313 2.15 -14.76 4.61
CA ALA A 313 3.56 -14.99 4.89
C ALA A 313 4.50 -13.88 4.37
N GLU A 314 4.08 -13.10 3.37
CA GLU A 314 4.85 -11.96 2.84
C GLU A 314 4.71 -10.70 3.72
N LEU A 315 3.74 -10.66 4.64
CA LEU A 315 3.47 -9.47 5.42
C LEU A 315 4.34 -9.39 6.67
N PRO A 316 5.02 -8.25 6.90
CA PRO A 316 5.71 -8.01 8.16
C PRO A 316 4.69 -7.85 9.29
N THR A 317 5.04 -8.33 10.49
CA THR A 317 4.17 -8.23 11.67
C THR A 317 3.90 -6.78 12.06
N GLU A 318 4.87 -5.90 11.79
CA GLU A 318 4.79 -4.46 11.98
C GLU A 318 3.63 -3.81 11.20
N LEU A 319 3.24 -4.37 10.05
CA LEU A 319 2.10 -3.82 9.29
C LEU A 319 0.78 -4.08 10.03
N ALA A 320 0.60 -5.25 10.63
CA ALA A 320 -0.56 -5.54 11.46
C ALA A 320 -0.64 -4.54 12.63
N LEU A 321 0.48 -4.32 13.33
CA LEU A 321 0.57 -3.38 14.44
C LEU A 321 0.32 -1.93 14.00
N TYR A 322 0.86 -1.51 12.85
CA TYR A 322 0.61 -0.19 12.25
C TYR A 322 -0.88 0.05 11.99
N LEU A 323 -1.61 -0.99 11.61
CA LEU A 323 -3.06 -0.95 11.39
C LEU A 323 -3.87 -1.17 12.69
N GLY A 324 -3.22 -1.30 13.85
CA GLY A 324 -3.90 -1.54 15.13
C GLY A 324 -4.49 -2.96 15.26
N LEU A 325 -3.92 -3.92 14.53
CA LEU A 325 -4.30 -5.33 14.52
C LEU A 325 -3.28 -6.19 15.27
N GLU A 326 -3.72 -7.33 15.76
CA GLU A 326 -2.82 -8.31 16.39
C GLU A 326 -2.00 -9.06 15.32
N PRO A 327 -0.77 -9.50 15.64
CA PRO A 327 0.00 -10.39 14.79
C PRO A 327 -0.82 -11.61 14.34
N GLY A 328 -0.83 -11.89 13.03
CA GLY A 328 -1.60 -12.99 12.44
C GLY A 328 -3.08 -12.70 12.17
N GLN A 329 -3.60 -11.52 12.51
CA GLN A 329 -4.94 -11.08 12.08
C GLN A 329 -4.95 -10.41 10.71
N LEU A 330 -3.79 -10.19 10.08
CA LEU A 330 -3.68 -9.50 8.80
C LEU A 330 -3.07 -10.46 7.76
N ALA A 331 -3.64 -10.48 6.57
CA ALA A 331 -3.08 -11.16 5.41
C ALA A 331 -3.30 -10.33 4.15
N VAL A 332 -2.45 -10.56 3.15
CA VAL A 332 -2.64 -10.05 1.79
C VAL A 332 -3.18 -11.17 0.92
N PHE A 333 -4.16 -10.83 0.10
CA PHE A 333 -4.86 -11.76 -0.77
C PHE A 333 -4.68 -11.34 -2.22
N ARG A 334 -4.56 -12.35 -3.08
CA ARG A 334 -4.54 -12.21 -4.54
C ARG A 334 -5.62 -13.10 -5.14
N LEU A 335 -6.34 -12.59 -6.15
CA LEU A 335 -7.31 -13.40 -6.88
C LEU A 335 -6.59 -14.28 -7.92
N ASP A 336 -7.13 -15.46 -8.15
CA ASP A 336 -6.68 -16.35 -9.20
C ASP A 336 -7.09 -15.80 -10.58
N PRO A 337 -6.15 -15.57 -11.53
CA PRO A 337 -6.44 -15.09 -12.87
C PRO A 337 -7.44 -15.93 -13.66
N ASP A 338 -7.56 -17.22 -13.35
CA ASP A 338 -8.49 -18.15 -14.03
C ASP A 338 -9.89 -18.14 -13.38
N HIS A 339 -10.01 -17.60 -12.17
CA HIS A 339 -11.25 -17.59 -11.38
C HIS A 339 -11.63 -16.17 -10.96
N ARG A 340 -11.68 -15.26 -11.92
CA ARG A 340 -12.05 -13.86 -11.69
C ARG A 340 -13.55 -13.70 -11.46
N ARG A 341 -13.92 -12.55 -10.88
CA ARG A 341 -15.33 -12.25 -10.62
C ARG A 341 -15.97 -11.62 -11.84
N GLN A 342 -17.06 -12.22 -12.29
CA GLN A 342 -17.83 -11.71 -13.42
C GLN A 342 -18.80 -10.60 -12.97
N VAL A 343 -18.96 -9.59 -13.82
CA VAL A 343 -19.85 -8.44 -13.59
C VAL A 343 -21.04 -8.52 -14.53
N PHE A 344 -22.24 -8.63 -13.95
CA PHE A 344 -23.48 -8.79 -14.72
C PHE A 344 -24.36 -7.54 -14.67
N ASP A 345 -24.55 -6.99 -13.48
CA ASP A 345 -25.54 -5.95 -13.24
C ASP A 345 -25.20 -4.66 -14.00
N CYS A 346 -26.09 -4.20 -14.87
CA CYS A 346 -25.92 -3.02 -15.75
C CYS A 346 -24.68 -3.04 -16.68
N ALA A 347 -23.87 -4.09 -16.66
CA ALA A 347 -22.72 -4.26 -17.54
C ALA A 347 -23.18 -4.67 -18.95
N PRO A 348 -22.36 -4.41 -19.99
CA PRO A 348 -22.66 -4.91 -21.32
C PRO A 348 -22.65 -6.44 -21.32
N THR A 349 -23.56 -7.03 -22.08
CA THR A 349 -23.59 -8.49 -22.23
C THR A 349 -22.42 -8.98 -23.08
N ARG A 350 -22.14 -10.28 -23.02
CA ARG A 350 -21.06 -10.91 -23.80
C ARG A 350 -21.21 -10.66 -25.30
N GLU A 351 -22.43 -10.58 -25.82
CA GLU A 351 -22.70 -10.30 -27.23
C GLU A 351 -22.33 -8.88 -27.62
N VAL A 352 -22.44 -7.92 -26.71
CA VAL A 352 -22.12 -6.51 -26.95
C VAL A 352 -20.62 -6.25 -26.76
N ALA A 353 -20.02 -6.81 -25.70
CA ALA A 353 -18.62 -6.57 -25.37
C ALA A 353 -17.65 -7.52 -26.08
N GLY A 354 -18.13 -8.66 -26.60
CA GLY A 354 -17.30 -9.75 -27.13
C GLY A 354 -16.73 -10.69 -26.06
N TYR A 355 -16.84 -10.30 -24.78
CA TYR A 355 -16.37 -11.06 -23.61
C TYR A 355 -17.29 -10.78 -22.42
N GLN A 356 -17.19 -11.57 -21.35
CA GLN A 356 -17.88 -11.29 -20.10
C GLN A 356 -17.00 -10.37 -19.25
N PRO A 357 -17.45 -9.14 -18.87
CA PRO A 357 -16.67 -8.27 -18.00
C PRO A 357 -16.31 -8.94 -16.67
N GLU A 358 -15.05 -8.79 -16.27
CA GLU A 358 -14.46 -9.44 -15.10
C GLU A 358 -13.72 -8.44 -14.23
N ILE A 359 -13.54 -8.75 -12.95
CA ILE A 359 -12.81 -7.92 -11.99
C ILE A 359 -12.01 -8.77 -10.99
N ASP A 360 -10.93 -8.18 -10.48
CA ASP A 360 -10.12 -8.70 -9.37
C ASP A 360 -10.72 -8.24 -8.03
N PHE A 361 -10.10 -7.30 -7.30
CA PHE A 361 -10.64 -6.73 -6.04
C PHE A 361 -11.29 -5.34 -6.20
N GLN A 362 -11.69 -4.95 -7.42
CA GLN A 362 -12.57 -3.81 -7.70
C GLN A 362 -13.86 -3.90 -6.86
N ASP A 363 -14.50 -2.77 -6.54
CA ASP A 363 -15.73 -2.80 -5.75
C ASP A 363 -16.88 -3.45 -6.55
N ALA A 364 -17.08 -3.04 -7.81
CA ALA A 364 -18.18 -3.51 -8.64
C ALA A 364 -17.86 -3.62 -10.14
N TYR A 365 -17.10 -2.67 -10.72
CA TYR A 365 -16.78 -2.66 -12.15
C TYR A 365 -15.28 -2.47 -12.41
N PRO A 366 -14.80 -2.83 -13.62
CA PRO A 366 -13.39 -2.70 -14.02
C PRO A 366 -12.79 -1.30 -13.79
N LEU A 367 -13.57 -0.26 -14.07
CA LEU A 367 -13.07 1.10 -14.18
C LEU A 367 -14.02 2.11 -13.57
N HIS A 368 -13.43 3.15 -12.96
CA HIS A 368 -14.14 4.30 -12.42
C HIS A 368 -13.67 5.60 -13.10
N LEU A 369 -14.60 6.31 -13.73
CA LEU A 369 -14.42 7.60 -14.39
C LEU A 369 -14.91 8.74 -13.50
N LEU A 370 -14.17 9.84 -13.46
CA LEU A 370 -14.55 11.04 -12.72
C LEU A 370 -14.30 12.31 -13.52
N ASN A 371 -15.29 13.20 -13.59
CA ASN A 371 -15.12 14.51 -14.18
C ASN A 371 -14.67 15.52 -13.13
N LEU A 372 -13.58 16.21 -13.45
CA LEU A 372 -12.98 17.20 -12.57
C LEU A 372 -13.90 18.42 -12.34
N SER A 373 -14.71 18.81 -13.32
CA SER A 373 -15.69 19.90 -13.17
C SER A 373 -16.77 19.53 -12.15
N SER A 374 -17.24 18.28 -12.14
CA SER A 374 -18.18 17.77 -11.13
C SER A 374 -17.58 17.81 -9.73
N VAL A 375 -16.28 17.50 -9.57
CA VAL A 375 -15.58 17.55 -8.26
C VAL A 375 -15.53 18.98 -7.72
N ARG A 376 -15.33 19.98 -8.60
CA ARG A 376 -15.33 21.39 -8.22
C ARG A 376 -16.74 21.87 -7.85
N ALA A 377 -17.75 21.41 -8.59
CA ALA A 377 -19.15 21.65 -8.25
C ALA A 377 -19.53 21.02 -6.90
N LEU A 378 -18.89 19.92 -6.52
CA LEU A 378 -19.01 19.31 -5.18
C LEU A 378 -18.37 20.18 -4.11
N GLU A 379 -17.13 20.57 -4.35
CA GLU A 379 -16.35 21.43 -3.46
C GLU A 379 -17.11 22.72 -3.11
N SER A 380 -17.80 23.35 -4.07
CA SER A 380 -18.56 24.59 -3.83
C SER A 380 -19.81 24.40 -2.96
N LYS A 381 -20.34 23.17 -2.88
CA LYS A 381 -21.55 22.82 -2.12
C LYS A 381 -21.25 22.25 -0.74
N ILE A 382 -20.01 21.85 -0.46
CA ILE A 382 -19.58 21.33 0.85
C ILE A 382 -19.35 22.52 1.81
N ARG A 383 -19.86 22.43 3.03
CA ARG A 383 -19.49 23.37 4.10
C ARG A 383 -18.01 23.17 4.42
N ARG A 384 -17.20 24.22 4.27
CA ARG A 384 -15.77 24.15 4.58
C ARG A 384 -15.61 23.89 6.07
N ASP A 385 -15.02 22.74 6.39
CA ASP A 385 -14.54 22.44 7.74
C ASP A 385 -13.22 23.18 7.98
N ALA A 386 -12.90 23.51 9.23
CA ALA A 386 -11.68 24.26 9.56
C ALA A 386 -10.39 23.52 9.14
N ASP A 387 -10.45 22.18 9.05
CA ASP A 387 -9.31 21.31 8.77
C ASP A 387 -9.13 20.92 7.29
N ILE A 388 -10.07 21.29 6.40
CA ILE A 388 -9.98 20.93 4.98
C ILE A 388 -10.22 22.12 4.08
N ASP A 389 -9.13 22.64 3.55
CA ASP A 389 -9.16 23.78 2.63
C ASP A 389 -9.75 23.41 1.25
N ARG A 390 -9.39 22.23 0.71
CA ARG A 390 -9.72 21.81 -0.67
C ARG A 390 -10.09 20.32 -0.81
N LEU A 391 -11.01 20.01 -1.72
CA LEU A 391 -11.42 18.64 -2.05
C LEU A 391 -10.54 18.06 -3.16
N ASP A 392 -9.82 16.96 -2.87
CA ASP A 392 -8.96 16.28 -3.84
C ASP A 392 -9.71 15.16 -4.57
N CYS A 393 -9.65 15.15 -5.90
CA CYS A 393 -10.34 14.15 -6.72
C CYS A 393 -9.84 12.72 -6.47
N ARG A 394 -8.60 12.53 -5.99
CA ARG A 394 -8.02 11.22 -5.66
C ARG A 394 -8.76 10.51 -4.52
N ARG A 395 -9.49 11.26 -3.69
CA ARG A 395 -10.33 10.70 -2.60
C ARG A 395 -11.46 9.83 -3.13
N PHE A 396 -11.93 10.08 -4.35
CA PHE A 396 -12.96 9.27 -5.01
C PHE A 396 -12.41 7.99 -5.62
N ARG A 397 -11.08 7.85 -5.67
CA ARG A 397 -10.34 6.73 -6.27
C ARG A 397 -10.74 6.45 -7.73
N PRO A 398 -10.76 7.46 -8.61
CA PRO A 398 -10.97 7.24 -10.04
C PRO A 398 -9.78 6.50 -10.63
N ASN A 399 -10.05 5.71 -11.68
CA ASN A 399 -9.04 5.20 -12.59
C ASN A 399 -8.76 6.21 -13.70
N ILE A 400 -9.81 6.88 -14.19
CA ILE A 400 -9.73 7.87 -15.26
C ILE A 400 -10.34 9.18 -14.76
N VAL A 401 -9.57 10.27 -14.82
CA VAL A 401 -10.08 11.62 -14.56
C VAL A 401 -10.16 12.38 -15.88
N VAL A 402 -11.28 13.04 -16.13
CA VAL A 402 -11.52 13.82 -17.34
C VAL A 402 -11.71 15.30 -17.02
N SER A 403 -11.40 16.15 -18.01
CA SER A 403 -11.52 17.60 -17.91
C SER A 403 -11.99 18.20 -19.24
N GLY A 404 -12.36 19.49 -19.23
CA GLY A 404 -12.87 20.18 -20.41
C GLY A 404 -14.37 19.98 -20.65
N LEU A 405 -15.11 19.56 -19.63
CA LEU A 405 -16.53 19.27 -19.70
C LEU A 405 -17.31 20.11 -18.68
N PRO A 406 -18.62 20.37 -18.91
CA PRO A 406 -19.52 20.92 -17.90
C PRO A 406 -19.58 20.05 -16.64
N GLU A 407 -20.07 20.61 -15.53
CA GLU A 407 -20.37 19.82 -14.34
C GLU A 407 -21.40 18.72 -14.64
N TYR A 408 -21.14 17.51 -14.16
CA TYR A 408 -22.01 16.34 -14.27
C TYR A 408 -22.35 15.91 -15.71
N ASP A 409 -21.61 16.38 -16.72
CA ASP A 409 -21.86 15.99 -18.11
C ASP A 409 -21.75 14.47 -18.32
N GLU A 410 -20.96 13.78 -17.49
CA GLU A 410 -20.73 12.34 -17.53
C GLU A 410 -21.95 11.49 -17.13
N ASP A 411 -22.95 12.06 -16.43
CA ASP A 411 -24.02 11.30 -15.75
C ASP A 411 -25.02 10.62 -16.71
N ASP A 412 -25.03 10.99 -17.98
CA ASP A 412 -25.90 10.44 -19.02
C ASP A 412 -25.13 9.73 -20.14
N TRP A 413 -23.81 9.55 -20.03
CA TRP A 413 -23.03 8.88 -21.06
C TRP A 413 -23.29 7.38 -21.03
N LYS A 414 -23.63 6.78 -22.16
CA LYS A 414 -23.79 5.32 -22.32
C LYS A 414 -22.61 4.65 -22.99
N SER A 415 -21.95 5.36 -23.90
CA SER A 415 -20.75 4.85 -24.56
C SER A 415 -19.86 6.01 -24.93
N ILE A 416 -18.57 5.82 -24.72
CA ILE A 416 -17.54 6.81 -25.01
C ILE A 416 -16.40 6.18 -25.79
N ARG A 417 -15.67 7.05 -26.48
CA ARG A 417 -14.45 6.74 -27.19
C ARG A 417 -13.36 7.72 -26.80
N PHE A 418 -12.18 7.20 -26.46
CA PHE A 418 -10.96 8.01 -26.42
C PHE A 418 -10.27 7.91 -27.77
N LYS A 419 -10.08 9.05 -28.43
CA LYS A 419 -9.47 9.11 -29.77
C LYS A 419 -7.97 8.84 -29.68
N ALA A 420 -7.45 8.02 -30.59
CA ALA A 420 -6.04 7.78 -30.77
C ALA A 420 -5.23 9.10 -30.75
N ALA A 421 -4.22 9.17 -29.87
CA ALA A 421 -3.35 10.36 -29.77
C ALA A 421 -2.31 10.40 -30.90
N SER A 422 -1.98 9.24 -31.47
CA SER A 422 -0.99 9.07 -32.55
C SER A 422 -1.49 8.07 -33.59
N ARG A 423 -0.90 8.08 -34.80
CA ARG A 423 -1.20 7.10 -35.87
C ARG A 423 -0.92 5.63 -35.47
N LYS A 424 -0.13 5.42 -34.40
CA LYS A 424 0.15 4.08 -33.86
C LYS A 424 -0.86 3.63 -32.81
N ASP A 425 -1.60 4.56 -32.22
CA ASP A 425 -2.58 4.22 -31.19
C ASP A 425 -3.91 3.86 -31.88
N THR A 426 -4.67 2.96 -31.26
CA THR A 426 -6.05 2.67 -31.64
C THR A 426 -7.02 3.46 -30.77
N ASP A 427 -8.22 3.70 -31.28
CA ASP A 427 -9.29 4.26 -30.48
C ASP A 427 -9.68 3.27 -29.37
N ALA A 428 -9.86 3.77 -28.15
CA ALA A 428 -10.30 2.95 -27.02
C ALA A 428 -11.78 3.20 -26.74
N LEU A 429 -12.58 2.13 -26.74
CA LEU A 429 -14.04 2.17 -26.59
C LEU A 429 -14.45 1.70 -25.19
N PHE A 430 -15.49 2.33 -24.64
CA PHE A 430 -16.01 1.97 -23.32
C PHE A 430 -17.53 2.00 -23.32
N ASP A 431 -18.12 1.00 -22.66
CA ASP A 431 -19.49 1.04 -22.17
C ASP A 431 -19.48 1.75 -20.82
N VAL A 432 -20.34 2.75 -20.67
CA VAL A 432 -20.57 3.41 -19.40
C VAL A 432 -21.81 2.77 -18.80
N SER A 433 -21.61 1.96 -17.76
CA SER A 433 -22.62 1.03 -17.30
C SER A 433 -23.58 1.70 -16.32
N CYS A 434 -23.07 2.29 -15.23
CA CYS A 434 -23.90 2.90 -14.19
C CYS A 434 -23.20 4.04 -13.43
N ARG A 435 -23.97 4.75 -12.61
CA ARG A 435 -23.44 5.81 -11.74
C ARG A 435 -22.73 5.19 -10.54
N THR A 436 -21.65 5.84 -10.11
CA THR A 436 -20.88 5.40 -8.95
C THR A 436 -21.53 5.89 -7.66
N VAL A 437 -22.17 4.97 -6.94
CA VAL A 437 -22.77 5.26 -5.65
C VAL A 437 -21.68 5.49 -4.60
N ARG A 438 -21.75 6.64 -3.92
CA ARG A 438 -20.88 6.96 -2.79
C ARG A 438 -21.58 6.55 -1.51
N GLN A 439 -21.02 5.55 -0.84
CA GLN A 439 -21.50 5.15 0.48
C GLN A 439 -20.88 6.05 1.54
N VAL A 440 -21.71 6.89 2.15
CA VAL A 440 -21.37 7.71 3.31
C VAL A 440 -21.58 6.86 4.57
N ILE A 441 -20.57 6.76 5.43
CA ILE A 441 -20.77 6.18 6.77
C ILE A 441 -21.13 7.32 7.74
N PRO A 442 -22.22 7.17 8.53
CA PRO A 442 -22.57 8.11 9.58
C PRO A 442 -21.45 8.26 10.62
N LEU A 443 -21.15 9.50 11.04
CA LEU A 443 -20.06 9.82 11.97
C LEU A 443 -20.11 9.00 13.28
N HIS A 444 -21.31 8.81 13.84
CA HIS A 444 -21.54 8.05 15.09
C HIS A 444 -21.15 6.57 15.01
N ASP A 445 -21.16 5.96 13.82
CA ASP A 445 -20.72 4.56 13.63
C ASP A 445 -19.19 4.43 13.57
N LEU A 446 -18.45 5.52 13.30
CA LEU A 446 -16.99 5.52 13.41
C LEU A 446 -16.53 5.51 14.86
N GLU A 447 -17.17 6.27 15.74
CA GLU A 447 -16.80 6.36 17.15
C GLU A 447 -16.94 5.00 17.84
N LYS A 448 -17.99 4.24 17.51
CA LYS A 448 -18.20 2.88 18.05
C LYS A 448 -17.21 1.83 17.52
N LYS A 449 -16.69 2.01 16.30
CA LYS A 449 -15.70 1.10 15.67
C LYS A 449 -14.26 1.43 16.04
N ASN A 450 -14.01 2.59 16.66
CA ASN A 450 -12.69 3.08 17.05
C ASN A 450 -12.20 2.55 18.42
N THR A 451 -12.87 1.54 19.00
CA THR A 451 -12.47 0.92 20.28
C THR A 451 -11.31 -0.07 20.16
N CYS A 452 -10.77 -0.30 18.96
CA CYS A 452 -9.63 -1.19 18.74
C CYS A 452 -8.29 -0.45 18.90
N TYR A 453 -7.64 -0.67 20.05
CA TYR A 453 -6.22 -0.54 20.38
C TYR A 453 -5.39 0.64 19.81
N ALA A 454 -5.07 1.57 20.70
CA ALA A 454 -4.02 2.57 20.53
C ALA A 454 -2.79 2.22 21.39
N PRO A 455 -1.59 2.15 20.79
CA PRO A 455 -0.41 2.57 21.53
C PRO A 455 0.58 3.31 20.62
N GLN A 456 0.36 4.60 20.35
CA GLN A 456 1.40 5.62 20.09
C GLN A 456 0.74 6.99 19.83
N ARG A 457 0.68 7.81 20.89
CA ARG A 457 -0.02 9.12 20.94
C ARG A 457 0.51 10.17 19.95
N GLU A 458 1.68 9.99 19.34
CA GLU A 458 2.31 11.00 18.48
C GLU A 458 1.97 10.89 16.98
N TYR A 459 1.48 9.74 16.50
CA TYR A 459 1.01 9.59 15.11
C TYR A 459 -0.51 9.81 14.96
N LEU A 460 -1.22 9.91 16.08
CA LEU A 460 -2.66 10.05 16.17
C LEU A 460 -3.17 11.43 15.79
N SER A 461 -2.39 12.51 15.92
CA SER A 461 -2.87 13.88 15.58
C SER A 461 -3.14 14.03 14.08
N MET A 462 -2.27 13.50 13.22
CA MET A 462 -2.43 13.57 11.75
C MET A 462 -3.43 12.52 11.23
N GLN A 463 -3.56 11.38 11.91
CA GLN A 463 -4.54 10.34 11.59
C GLN A 463 -5.96 10.69 12.06
N LEU A 464 -6.11 11.44 13.16
CA LEU A 464 -7.39 11.95 13.65
C LEU A 464 -7.94 13.06 12.74
N ILE A 465 -7.06 13.93 12.24
CA ILE A 465 -7.41 14.92 11.18
C ILE A 465 -7.89 14.19 9.92
N TYR A 466 -7.22 13.11 9.51
CA TYR A 466 -7.66 12.31 8.35
C TYR A 466 -8.97 11.55 8.60
N ARG A 467 -9.20 11.04 9.82
CA ARG A 467 -10.44 10.34 10.25
C ARG A 467 -11.68 11.24 10.24
N LEU A 468 -11.54 12.49 10.71
CA LEU A 468 -12.62 13.48 10.65
C LEU A 468 -12.79 14.00 9.22
N ALA A 469 -11.69 14.27 8.51
CA ALA A 469 -11.75 14.90 7.20
C ALA A 469 -12.31 14.02 6.07
N LEU A 470 -12.01 12.72 6.05
CA LEU A 470 -12.44 11.85 4.94
C LEU A 470 -13.93 11.49 4.99
N GLN A 471 -14.52 11.46 6.18
CA GLN A 471 -15.93 11.15 6.37
C GLN A 471 -16.80 12.40 6.38
N MET A 472 -16.38 13.49 7.06
CA MET A 472 -17.23 14.68 7.26
C MET A 472 -17.59 15.43 5.99
N GLN A 473 -16.80 15.31 4.91
CA GLN A 473 -17.06 16.03 3.65
C GLN A 473 -18.34 15.61 2.94
N ILE A 474 -18.76 14.34 3.04
CA ILE A 474 -19.95 13.85 2.31
C ILE A 474 -21.17 13.74 3.24
N THR A 475 -20.98 13.50 4.54
CA THR A 475 -22.09 13.46 5.52
C THR A 475 -22.71 14.83 5.78
N GLN A 476 -21.98 15.92 5.56
CA GLN A 476 -22.50 17.28 5.72
C GLN A 476 -23.21 17.82 4.46
N CYS A 477 -22.99 17.21 3.29
CA CYS A 477 -23.84 17.47 2.14
C CYS A 477 -25.19 16.79 2.38
N ARG A 478 -26.29 17.56 2.31
CA ARG A 478 -27.62 16.94 2.27
C ARG A 478 -27.65 15.93 1.11
N PRO A 479 -28.10 14.69 1.35
CA PRO A 479 -28.27 13.68 0.30
C PRO A 479 -28.99 14.20 -0.94
N SER A 480 -29.95 15.13 -0.76
CA SER A 480 -30.71 15.79 -1.83
C SER A 480 -29.91 16.51 -2.92
N TYR A 481 -28.64 16.89 -2.70
CA TYR A 481 -27.85 17.58 -3.71
C TYR A 481 -27.20 16.65 -4.75
N TRP A 482 -27.21 15.33 -4.50
CA TRP A 482 -26.50 14.30 -5.29
C TRP A 482 -27.35 13.03 -5.49
N GLU A 483 -28.59 13.04 -5.00
CA GLU A 483 -29.60 12.01 -5.23
C GLU A 483 -30.19 12.18 -6.64
N ILE A 484 -29.42 11.74 -7.64
CA ILE A 484 -29.81 11.82 -9.06
C ILE A 484 -30.39 10.47 -9.53
N ASP A 485 -30.16 9.41 -8.76
CA ASP A 485 -30.46 8.04 -9.19
C ASP A 485 -31.60 7.39 -8.40
N ALA A 486 -32.68 7.06 -9.13
CA ALA A 486 -33.82 6.34 -8.57
C ALA A 486 -33.47 4.92 -8.10
N GLY A 487 -32.40 4.31 -8.61
CA GLY A 487 -31.93 2.98 -8.20
C GLY A 487 -31.19 2.98 -6.85
N ALA A 488 -30.68 4.12 -6.40
CA ALA A 488 -29.95 4.25 -5.14
C ALA A 488 -30.50 5.40 -4.27
N PRO A 489 -31.76 5.29 -3.79
CA PRO A 489 -32.38 6.36 -3.02
C PRO A 489 -31.57 6.65 -1.74
N LYS A 490 -31.47 7.93 -1.38
CA LYS A 490 -30.73 8.42 -0.20
C LYS A 490 -29.21 8.25 -0.25
N LYS A 491 -28.64 7.97 -1.43
CA LYS A 491 -27.18 7.88 -1.63
C LYS A 491 -26.74 8.87 -2.71
N GLY A 492 -25.63 9.56 -2.47
CA GLY A 492 -25.03 10.45 -3.46
C GLY A 492 -24.30 9.67 -4.55
N CYS A 493 -24.42 10.09 -5.80
CA CYS A 493 -23.64 9.54 -6.91
C CYS A 493 -22.50 10.50 -7.28
N MET A 494 -21.34 9.95 -7.64
CA MET A 494 -20.20 10.75 -8.11
C MET A 494 -19.28 9.94 -9.01
N GLY A 495 -19.23 10.31 -10.29
CA GLY A 495 -18.47 9.58 -11.32
C GLY A 495 -19.24 8.37 -11.86
N MET A 496 -18.67 7.74 -12.89
CA MET A 496 -19.30 6.66 -13.64
C MET A 496 -18.49 5.37 -13.57
N GLN A 497 -19.17 4.23 -13.49
CA GLN A 497 -18.57 2.91 -13.62
C GLN A 497 -18.61 2.49 -15.09
N MET A 498 -17.54 1.87 -15.59
CA MET A 498 -17.41 1.53 -17.00
C MET A 498 -16.74 0.18 -17.22
N CYS A 499 -17.04 -0.41 -18.38
CA CYS A 499 -16.43 -1.63 -18.90
C CYS A 499 -15.77 -1.32 -20.24
N PRO A 500 -14.54 -1.81 -20.50
CA PRO A 500 -13.90 -1.62 -21.79
C PRO A 500 -14.59 -2.44 -22.88
N LEU A 501 -14.58 -1.92 -24.10
CA LEU A 501 -15.07 -2.59 -25.30
C LEU A 501 -13.88 -2.73 -26.27
N PHE A 502 -13.73 -3.92 -26.85
CA PHE A 502 -12.64 -4.21 -27.79
C PHE A 502 -13.23 -4.40 -29.19
N SER A 503 -12.54 -3.89 -30.22
CA SER A 503 -12.99 -4.07 -31.60
C SER A 503 -12.78 -5.52 -32.02
N THR A 504 -13.79 -6.11 -32.65
CA THR A 504 -13.77 -7.47 -33.19
C THR A 504 -13.20 -7.55 -34.62
N ASP A 505 -12.75 -6.43 -35.19
CA ASP A 505 -12.45 -6.28 -36.61
C ASP A 505 -11.07 -6.85 -37.04
N GLY A 506 -10.75 -8.09 -36.66
CA GLY A 506 -9.89 -8.94 -37.50
C GLY A 506 -8.54 -9.41 -36.95
N VAL A 507 -8.23 -9.21 -35.66
CA VAL A 507 -7.18 -9.99 -34.98
C VAL A 507 -7.78 -10.49 -33.67
N GLN A 508 -8.08 -11.79 -33.62
CA GLN A 508 -8.95 -12.39 -32.61
C GLN A 508 -8.28 -12.62 -31.24
N ASP A 509 -7.06 -12.16 -30.99
CA ASP A 509 -6.29 -12.67 -29.83
C ASP A 509 -5.85 -11.69 -28.75
N ASP A 510 -5.92 -10.36 -28.91
CA ASP A 510 -5.56 -9.43 -27.83
C ASP A 510 -6.73 -8.53 -27.43
N LEU A 511 -7.46 -8.91 -26.38
CA LEU A 511 -8.45 -8.07 -25.68
C LEU A 511 -7.75 -6.93 -24.93
N GLN A 512 -7.06 -6.06 -25.68
CA GLN A 512 -6.21 -5.02 -25.14
C GLN A 512 -6.38 -3.72 -25.93
N SER A 513 -6.42 -2.60 -25.22
CA SER A 513 -6.30 -1.26 -25.80
C SER A 513 -5.39 -0.39 -24.93
N THR A 514 -4.93 0.74 -25.46
CA THR A 514 -4.06 1.66 -24.70
C THR A 514 -4.71 3.02 -24.59
N ILE A 515 -4.67 3.61 -23.39
CA ILE A 515 -5.11 4.98 -23.15
C ILE A 515 -3.97 5.83 -22.60
N ARG A 516 -3.95 7.10 -22.98
CA ARG A 516 -2.92 8.08 -22.61
C ARG A 516 -3.55 9.36 -22.09
N VAL A 517 -2.87 10.02 -21.16
CA VAL A 517 -3.23 11.36 -20.72
C VAL A 517 -3.22 12.30 -21.92
N GLY A 518 -4.29 13.10 -22.07
CA GLY A 518 -4.46 14.02 -23.19
C GLY A 518 -5.34 13.51 -24.34
N MET A 519 -5.68 12.21 -24.41
CA MET A 519 -6.60 11.72 -25.45
C MET A 519 -7.96 12.43 -25.36
N GLU A 520 -8.48 12.82 -26.52
CA GLU A 520 -9.78 13.48 -26.63
C GLU A 520 -10.93 12.51 -26.41
N ILE A 521 -12.02 13.02 -25.83
CA ILE A 521 -13.21 12.24 -25.52
C ILE A 521 -14.27 12.52 -26.58
N ALA A 522 -14.81 11.47 -27.18
CA ALA A 522 -16.02 11.52 -28.00
C ALA A 522 -17.12 10.70 -27.33
N VAL A 523 -18.23 11.36 -26.98
CA VAL A 523 -19.43 10.70 -26.44
C VAL A 523 -20.22 10.14 -27.61
N LEU A 524 -20.35 8.81 -27.69
CA LEU A 524 -21.01 8.12 -28.80
C LEU A 524 -22.51 8.01 -28.59
N LYS A 525 -22.93 7.79 -27.34
CA LYS A 525 -24.33 7.58 -26.98
C LYS A 525 -24.61 8.18 -25.61
N ARG A 526 -25.77 8.83 -25.47
CA ARG A 526 -26.31 9.31 -24.18
C ARG A 526 -27.62 8.61 -23.83
N GLY A 527 -27.96 8.57 -22.55
CA GLY A 527 -29.18 7.97 -22.03
C GLY A 527 -29.20 7.90 -20.50
N THR A 528 -30.34 7.45 -19.94
CA THR A 528 -30.51 7.40 -18.49
C THR A 528 -29.80 6.22 -17.84
N HIS A 529 -29.12 6.43 -16.72
CA HIS A 529 -28.58 5.36 -15.88
C HIS A 529 -29.48 5.05 -14.69
N ARG A 530 -29.31 3.84 -14.17
CA ARG A 530 -29.74 3.45 -12.84
C ARG A 530 -28.52 2.95 -12.09
N ALA A 531 -28.40 3.34 -10.84
CA ALA A 531 -27.42 2.86 -9.89
C ALA A 531 -27.94 1.56 -9.27
N LEU A 532 -27.03 0.69 -8.86
CA LEU A 532 -27.33 -0.56 -8.18
C LEU A 532 -27.54 -0.39 -6.66
#